data_AF-A0A2M4CZS1-F1
#
_entry.id   AF-A0A2M4CZS1-F1
#
_cell.length_a   1.000
_cell.length_b   1.000
_cell.length_c   1.000
_cell.angle_alpha   90.00
_cell.angle_beta   90.00
_cell.angle_gamma   90.00
#
_symmetry.space_group_name_H-M   'P 1'
#
loop_
_entity.id
_entity.type
_entity.pdbx_description
1 polymer ?
#
loop_
_entity_poly.entity_id
_entity_poly.type
_entity_poly.pdbx_seq_one_letter_code
_entity_poly.pdbx_strand_id
1 'polypeptide(L)'
;FGKQHCHSVAKLHLPITAVFCLQTNKSQIPQNNKMDQKSRKESEKQFIKEFIQLYRECPEVWKVKSDGYKDRNKRDQAYLKLVNKMKEFDPCADKNTVSTKLNSLRSTYRRELKKVRDSMRSGIGSDEVYVPSLWYYNDLDFLQEQENQAPGVTTLEDYREENQEEEVFSEVCNNNLLFNTYNNLLFNT
;
A
#
# COMPACT_ATOMS: atom_id res chain seq x y z
N PHE A 1 -4.05 60.57 52.88
CA PHE A 1 -3.66 61.58 51.88
C PHE A 1 -2.85 60.92 50.78
N GLY A 2 -3.39 60.86 49.56
CA GLY A 2 -2.67 60.32 48.40
C GLY A 2 -3.59 60.04 47.20
N LYS A 3 -3.61 61.00 46.25
CA LYS A 3 -3.81 60.87 44.77
C LYS A 3 -5.03 60.04 44.32
N GLN A 4 -6.15 60.55 43.80
CA GLN A 4 -6.43 61.47 42.67
C GLN A 4 -5.63 61.23 41.37
N HIS A 5 -6.40 61.18 40.25
CA HIS A 5 -6.06 60.91 38.84
C HIS A 5 -5.95 59.41 38.46
N CYS A 6 -6.68 58.90 37.47
CA CYS A 6 -6.80 59.45 36.11
C CYS A 6 -8.23 59.45 35.53
N HIS A 7 -8.47 60.51 34.77
CA HIS A 7 -9.59 60.74 33.86
C HIS A 7 -9.55 59.85 32.61
N SER A 8 -10.72 59.76 31.98
CA SER A 8 -10.94 59.55 30.54
C SER A 8 -10.92 58.11 30.02
N VAL A 9 -12.09 57.47 30.02
CA VAL A 9 -12.43 56.52 28.96
C VAL A 9 -13.34 57.23 27.97
N ALA A 10 -12.72 57.75 26.91
CA ALA A 10 -13.41 58.27 25.75
C ALA A 10 -14.25 57.16 25.12
N LYS A 11 -15.58 57.33 25.15
CA LYS A 11 -16.51 56.58 24.31
C LYS A 11 -16.26 57.00 22.86
N LEU A 12 -15.57 56.16 22.10
CA LEU A 12 -15.62 56.22 20.64
C LEU A 12 -16.66 55.20 20.18
N HIS A 13 -17.80 55.74 19.78
CA HIS A 13 -18.87 55.04 19.09
C HIS A 13 -18.74 55.32 17.59
N LEU A 14 -18.90 54.24 16.80
CA LEU A 14 -19.18 54.14 15.35
C LEU A 14 -17.97 53.96 14.40
N PRO A 15 -18.12 53.23 13.26
CA PRO A 15 -19.28 52.48 12.79
C PRO A 15 -19.02 50.98 12.51
N ILE A 16 -20.13 50.25 12.53
CA ILE A 16 -20.32 48.88 12.07
C ILE A 16 -20.18 48.87 10.54
N THR A 17 -18.99 48.60 9.99
CA THR A 17 -18.78 48.11 8.60
C THR A 17 -17.32 47.74 8.39
N ALA A 18 -16.87 46.58 8.88
CA ALA A 18 -15.58 46.03 8.44
C ALA A 18 -15.37 44.53 8.66
N VAL A 19 -16.39 43.67 8.81
CA VAL A 19 -16.18 42.21 8.70
C VAL A 19 -17.44 41.53 8.16
N PHE A 20 -17.73 41.72 6.88
CA PHE A 20 -18.64 40.82 6.16
C PHE A 20 -18.28 40.80 4.68
N CYS A 21 -17.41 39.87 4.29
CA CYS A 21 -17.51 39.12 3.03
C CYS A 21 -16.38 38.08 2.97
N LEU A 22 -16.45 37.03 3.80
CA LEU A 22 -15.89 35.73 3.38
C LEU A 22 -16.92 35.05 2.48
N GLN A 23 -17.27 35.72 1.37
CA GLN A 23 -17.85 35.05 0.21
C GLN A 23 -16.67 34.48 -0.57
N THR A 24 -16.49 33.17 -0.41
CA THR A 24 -16.12 32.23 -1.47
C THR A 24 -15.38 32.81 -2.68
N ASN A 25 -14.05 32.68 -2.69
CA ASN A 25 -13.33 32.54 -3.95
C ASN A 25 -13.11 31.04 -4.24
N LYS A 26 -14.17 30.42 -4.78
CA LYS A 26 -14.01 29.35 -5.78
C LYS A 26 -13.41 30.00 -7.02
N SER A 27 -12.09 30.03 -7.15
CA SER A 27 -11.32 30.32 -8.38
C SER A 27 -9.84 30.19 -8.01
N GLN A 28 -9.02 29.29 -8.55
CA GLN A 28 -9.16 28.35 -9.65
C GLN A 28 -8.63 26.97 -9.21
N ILE A 29 -9.41 25.92 -9.49
CA ILE A 29 -8.86 24.58 -9.69
C ILE A 29 -7.92 24.71 -10.91
N PRO A 30 -6.61 24.45 -10.81
CA PRO A 30 -5.74 24.47 -11.97
C PRO A 30 -6.19 23.36 -12.93
N GLN A 31 -6.29 23.75 -14.20
CA GLN A 31 -6.69 22.91 -15.31
C GLN A 31 -6.01 21.55 -15.27
N ASN A 32 -6.84 20.50 -15.28
CA ASN A 32 -6.47 19.10 -15.40
C ASN A 32 -5.62 18.87 -16.67
N ASN A 33 -4.29 18.87 -16.52
CA ASN A 33 -3.35 18.79 -17.64
C ASN A 33 -2.92 17.33 -17.84
N LYS A 34 -3.50 16.64 -18.83
CA LYS A 34 -3.22 15.22 -19.17
C LYS A 34 -1.74 14.85 -19.28
N MET A 35 -0.85 15.81 -19.56
CA MET A 35 0.61 15.59 -19.63
C MET A 35 1.26 15.32 -18.27
N ASP A 36 0.78 15.95 -17.20
CA ASP A 36 1.35 15.81 -15.85
C ASP A 36 0.98 14.46 -15.21
N GLN A 37 -0.26 14.03 -15.41
CA GLN A 37 -0.76 12.74 -14.91
C GLN A 37 -0.08 11.53 -15.57
N LYS A 38 0.38 11.66 -16.83
CA LYS A 38 1.10 10.58 -17.51
C LYS A 38 2.47 10.36 -16.88
N SER A 39 3.20 11.44 -16.57
CA SER A 39 4.52 11.38 -15.93
C SER A 39 4.44 10.74 -14.55
N ARG A 40 3.43 11.13 -13.76
CA ARG A 40 3.19 10.58 -12.42
C ARG A 40 2.88 9.08 -12.42
N LYS A 41 2.06 8.61 -13.37
CA LYS A 41 1.76 7.18 -13.52
C LYS A 41 2.99 6.37 -13.88
N GLU A 42 3.91 6.94 -14.66
CA GLU A 42 5.15 6.25 -15.03
C GLU A 42 6.12 6.16 -13.84
N SER A 43 6.24 7.23 -13.04
CA SER A 43 7.07 7.19 -11.82
C SER A 43 6.53 6.21 -10.79
N GLU A 44 5.21 6.11 -10.63
CA GLU A 44 4.58 5.10 -9.78
C GLU A 44 4.90 3.69 -10.26
N LYS A 45 4.74 3.40 -11.56
CA LYS A 45 5.09 2.10 -12.13
C LYS A 45 6.55 1.75 -11.89
N GLN A 46 7.45 2.71 -12.11
CA GLN A 46 8.87 2.52 -11.90
C GLN A 46 9.18 2.19 -10.44
N PHE A 47 8.56 2.92 -9.50
CA PHE A 47 8.70 2.61 -8.08
C PHE A 47 8.22 1.21 -7.72
N ILE A 48 7.05 0.79 -8.22
CA ILE A 48 6.52 -0.55 -7.93
C ILE A 48 7.47 -1.63 -8.45
N LYS A 49 8.07 -1.45 -9.64
CA LYS A 49 9.07 -2.38 -10.17
C LYS A 49 10.30 -2.48 -9.28
N GLU A 50 10.86 -1.34 -8.89
CA GLU A 50 12.04 -1.30 -8.01
C GLU A 50 11.73 -1.88 -6.63
N PHE A 51 10.54 -1.62 -6.10
CA PHE A 51 10.09 -2.18 -4.83
C PHE A 51 9.94 -3.71 -4.90
N ILE A 52 9.37 -4.24 -5.98
CA ILE A 52 9.26 -5.69 -6.22
C ILE A 52 10.65 -6.31 -6.40
N GLN A 53 11.55 -5.66 -7.12
CA GLN A 53 12.93 -6.12 -7.32
C GLN A 53 13.68 -6.20 -5.98
N LEU A 54 13.61 -5.15 -5.15
CA LEU A 54 14.21 -5.15 -3.82
C LEU A 54 13.61 -6.25 -2.92
N TYR A 55 12.30 -6.47 -3.03
CA TYR A 55 11.62 -7.54 -2.32
C TYR A 55 12.08 -8.93 -2.77
N ARG A 56 12.30 -9.14 -4.07
CA ARG A 56 12.86 -10.38 -4.64
C ARG A 56 14.25 -10.67 -4.07
N GLU A 57 15.09 -9.64 -3.92
CA GLU A 57 16.45 -9.72 -3.36
C GLU A 57 16.49 -9.96 -1.84
N CYS A 58 15.35 -9.95 -1.16
CA CYS A 58 15.22 -10.18 0.27
C CYS A 58 14.53 -11.52 0.58
N PRO A 59 15.16 -12.69 0.32
CA PRO A 59 14.58 -14.01 0.56
C PRO A 59 14.18 -14.23 2.03
N GLU A 60 14.79 -13.50 2.97
CA GLU A 60 14.45 -13.51 4.40
C GLU A 60 12.99 -13.10 4.67
N VAL A 61 12.38 -12.35 3.75
CA VAL A 61 11.02 -11.82 3.91
C VAL A 61 9.97 -12.76 3.30
N TRP A 62 10.33 -13.46 2.23
CA TRP A 62 9.37 -14.24 1.46
C TRP A 62 9.63 -15.74 1.46
N LYS A 63 10.89 -16.19 1.38
CA LYS A 63 11.25 -17.59 1.20
C LYS A 63 11.22 -18.35 2.53
N VAL A 64 10.05 -18.87 2.91
CA VAL A 64 9.77 -19.57 4.19
C VAL A 64 10.77 -20.70 4.50
N LYS A 65 11.21 -21.44 3.48
CA LYS A 65 12.17 -22.55 3.62
C LYS A 65 13.62 -22.13 3.81
N SER A 66 13.95 -20.85 3.64
CA SER A 66 15.32 -20.37 3.82
C SER A 66 15.67 -20.21 5.31
N ASP A 67 16.93 -20.45 5.67
CA ASP A 67 17.40 -20.19 7.05
C ASP A 67 17.32 -18.70 7.40
N GLY A 68 17.50 -17.82 6.40
CA GLY A 68 17.34 -16.38 6.56
C GLY A 68 15.93 -15.96 6.97
N TYR A 69 14.90 -16.71 6.58
CA TYR A 69 13.52 -16.45 7.01
C TYR A 69 13.29 -16.75 8.48
N LYS A 70 13.96 -17.77 9.03
CA LYS A 70 13.89 -18.16 10.45
C LYS A 70 14.66 -17.18 11.34
N ASP A 71 15.72 -16.57 10.81
CA ASP A 71 16.52 -15.58 11.52
C ASP A 71 15.80 -14.23 11.63
N ARG A 72 15.36 -13.91 12.85
CA ARG A 72 14.66 -12.66 13.16
C ARG A 72 15.48 -11.42 12.78
N ASN A 73 16.79 -11.42 13.05
CA ASN A 73 17.64 -10.25 12.82
C ASN A 73 17.81 -9.99 11.33
N LYS A 74 18.05 -11.04 10.54
CA LYS A 74 18.14 -10.92 9.08
C LYS A 74 16.83 -10.46 8.47
N ARG A 75 15.70 -10.99 8.95
CA ARG A 75 14.37 -10.55 8.53
C ARG A 75 14.12 -9.08 8.86
N ASP A 76 14.45 -8.63 10.07
CA ASP A 76 14.29 -7.23 10.47
C ASP A 76 15.18 -6.28 9.64
N GLN A 77 16.42 -6.69 9.32
CA GLN A 77 17.29 -5.95 8.39
C GLN A 77 16.73 -5.87 6.98
N ALA A 78 16.14 -6.96 6.47
CA ALA A 78 15.50 -6.96 5.16
C ALA A 78 14.26 -6.06 5.11
N TYR A 79 13.41 -6.09 6.14
CA TYR A 79 12.29 -5.15 6.26
C TYR A 79 12.76 -3.69 6.33
N LEU A 80 13.88 -3.40 6.99
CA LEU A 80 14.43 -2.04 7.05
C LEU A 80 14.77 -1.51 5.64
N LYS A 81 15.36 -2.34 4.77
CA LYS A 81 15.62 -1.97 3.36
C LYS A 81 14.33 -1.60 2.63
N LEU A 82 13.29 -2.42 2.78
CA LEU A 82 11.98 -2.18 2.17
C LEU A 82 11.28 -0.93 2.70
N VAL A 83 11.38 -0.67 4.01
CA VAL A 83 10.85 0.55 4.65
C VAL A 83 11.57 1.78 4.11
N ASN A 84 12.90 1.75 4.01
CA ASN A 84 13.66 2.87 3.45
C ASN A 84 13.25 3.18 2.01
N LYS A 85 12.99 2.15 1.19
CA LYS A 85 12.46 2.35 -0.16
C LYS A 85 11.05 2.96 -0.15
N MET A 86 10.17 2.50 0.74
CA MET A 86 8.82 3.08 0.89
C MET A 86 8.85 4.55 1.34
N LYS A 87 9.85 4.93 2.15
CA LYS A 87 10.04 6.30 2.63
C LYS A 87 10.36 7.33 1.56
N GLU A 88 10.76 6.91 0.37
CA GLU A 88 10.90 7.79 -0.79
C GLU A 88 9.55 8.42 -1.19
N PHE A 89 8.42 7.78 -0.86
CA PHE A 89 7.07 8.27 -1.13
C PHE A 89 6.30 8.66 0.14
N ASP A 90 6.37 7.83 1.18
CA ASP A 90 5.74 8.11 2.46
C ASP A 90 6.79 8.21 3.57
N PRO A 91 7.22 9.42 3.96
CA PRO A 91 8.20 9.63 5.03
C PRO A 91 7.82 8.96 6.36
N CYS A 92 6.51 8.75 6.61
CA CYS A 92 5.97 8.10 7.80
C CYS A 92 5.87 6.57 7.66
N ALA A 93 6.31 5.98 6.54
CA ALA A 93 6.23 4.55 6.32
C ALA A 93 6.96 3.77 7.40
N ASP A 94 6.28 2.75 7.91
CA ASP A 94 6.80 1.82 8.89
C ASP A 94 6.76 0.37 8.35
N LYS A 95 7.15 -0.58 9.22
CA LYS A 95 7.14 -2.00 8.89
C LYS A 95 5.73 -2.51 8.57
N ASN A 96 4.70 -1.96 9.19
CA ASN A 96 3.30 -2.36 8.98
C ASN A 96 2.80 -1.93 7.60
N THR A 97 3.12 -0.70 7.17
CA THR A 97 2.86 -0.20 5.81
C THR A 97 3.47 -1.12 4.76
N VAL A 98 4.74 -1.50 4.93
CA VAL A 98 5.44 -2.43 4.04
C VAL A 98 4.80 -3.82 4.06
N SER A 99 4.50 -4.36 5.24
CA SER A 99 3.84 -5.67 5.37
C SER A 99 2.50 -5.71 4.64
N THR A 100 1.70 -4.66 4.82
CA THR A 100 0.40 -4.49 4.15
C THR A 100 0.56 -4.40 2.63
N LYS A 101 1.56 -3.64 2.14
CA LYS A 101 1.90 -3.57 0.71
C LYS A 101 2.24 -4.95 0.14
N LEU A 102 3.13 -5.69 0.80
CA LEU A 102 3.56 -7.01 0.35
C LEU A 102 2.38 -7.99 0.32
N ASN A 103 1.50 -7.96 1.32
CA ASN A 103 0.32 -8.80 1.34
C ASN A 103 -0.63 -8.48 0.18
N SER A 104 -0.87 -7.20 -0.11
CA SER A 104 -1.67 -6.79 -1.27
C SER A 104 -1.08 -7.28 -2.60
N LEU A 105 0.24 -7.14 -2.79
CA LEU A 105 0.95 -7.63 -3.98
C LEU A 105 0.81 -9.15 -4.13
N ARG A 106 1.05 -9.91 -3.06
CA ARG A 106 0.91 -11.38 -3.04
C ARG A 106 -0.52 -11.80 -3.36
N SER A 107 -1.52 -11.20 -2.71
CA SER A 107 -2.93 -11.55 -2.95
C SER A 107 -3.34 -11.25 -4.39
N THR A 108 -2.86 -10.16 -4.98
CA THR A 108 -3.12 -9.82 -6.38
C THR A 108 -2.47 -10.82 -7.33
N TYR A 109 -1.20 -11.16 -7.10
CA TYR A 109 -0.49 -12.18 -7.88
C TYR A 109 -1.17 -13.55 -7.81
N ARG A 110 -1.58 -14.01 -6.61
CA ARG A 110 -2.30 -15.29 -6.44
C ARG A 110 -3.59 -15.37 -7.24
N ARG A 111 -4.39 -14.30 -7.25
CA ARG A 111 -5.65 -14.26 -8.03
C ARG A 111 -5.37 -14.36 -9.52
N GLU A 112 -4.35 -13.66 -10.01
CA GLU A 112 -3.94 -13.73 -11.42
C GLU A 112 -3.40 -15.12 -11.78
N LEU A 113 -2.52 -15.68 -10.93
CA LEU A 113 -1.96 -17.01 -11.10
C LEU A 113 -3.05 -18.09 -11.14
N LYS A 114 -4.09 -17.96 -10.31
CA LYS A 114 -5.26 -18.84 -10.35
C LYS A 114 -5.97 -18.81 -11.70
N LYS A 115 -6.23 -17.63 -12.27
CA LYS A 115 -6.88 -17.51 -13.60
C LYS A 115 -6.05 -18.18 -14.69
N VAL A 116 -4.72 -18.02 -14.66
CA VAL A 116 -3.81 -18.69 -15.59
C VAL A 116 -3.95 -20.21 -15.45
N ARG A 117 -3.84 -20.75 -14.24
CA ARG A 117 -3.96 -22.19 -13.97
C ARG A 117 -5.33 -22.76 -14.38
N ASP A 118 -6.41 -22.04 -14.07
CA ASP A 118 -7.77 -22.46 -14.41
C ASP A 118 -7.99 -22.51 -15.93
N SER A 119 -7.41 -21.56 -16.68
CA SER A 119 -7.46 -21.58 -18.15
C SER A 119 -6.72 -22.78 -18.74
N MET A 120 -5.58 -23.17 -18.16
CA MET A 120 -4.82 -24.35 -18.60
C MET A 120 -5.57 -25.66 -18.29
N ARG A 121 -6.28 -25.74 -17.16
CA ARG A 121 -7.00 -26.95 -16.74
C ARG A 121 -8.26 -27.21 -17.54
N SER A 122 -8.87 -26.17 -18.11
CA SER A 122 -10.18 -26.27 -18.79
C SER A 122 -10.11 -26.96 -20.17
N GLY A 123 -8.93 -27.44 -20.59
CA GLY A 123 -8.76 -28.27 -21.79
C GLY A 123 -9.05 -27.54 -23.12
N ILE A 124 -9.16 -26.22 -23.05
CA ILE A 124 -9.34 -25.37 -24.22
C ILE A 124 -8.01 -25.37 -24.99
N GLY A 125 -8.05 -25.47 -26.32
CA GLY A 125 -6.86 -25.57 -27.17
C GLY A 125 -5.79 -24.52 -26.82
N SER A 126 -4.52 -24.82 -27.11
CA SER A 126 -3.35 -24.01 -26.71
C SER A 126 -3.43 -22.52 -27.06
N ASP A 127 -4.32 -22.12 -27.97
CA ASP A 127 -4.55 -20.73 -28.39
C ASP A 127 -5.43 -19.91 -27.43
N GLU A 128 -6.01 -20.51 -26.38
CA GLU A 128 -6.94 -19.83 -25.45
C GLU A 128 -6.45 -19.76 -23.99
N VAL A 129 -5.14 -19.94 -23.74
CA VAL A 129 -4.58 -19.77 -22.40
C VAL A 129 -4.69 -18.30 -21.96
N TYR A 130 -5.20 -18.07 -20.75
CA TYR A 130 -5.37 -16.74 -20.19
C TYR A 130 -4.02 -16.03 -20.02
N VAL A 131 -3.93 -14.81 -20.56
CA VAL A 131 -2.78 -13.92 -20.38
C VAL A 131 -3.07 -12.97 -19.20
N PRO A 132 -2.23 -12.95 -18.15
CA PRO A 132 -2.37 -12.03 -17.02
C PRO A 132 -2.49 -10.58 -17.45
N SER A 133 -3.46 -9.85 -16.88
CA SER A 133 -3.61 -8.41 -17.13
C SER A 133 -2.75 -7.55 -16.19
N LEU A 134 -2.19 -8.16 -15.14
CA LEU A 134 -1.32 -7.50 -14.17
C LEU A 134 0.05 -7.18 -14.80
N TRP A 135 0.34 -5.89 -14.95
CA TRP A 135 1.51 -5.43 -15.71
C TRP A 135 2.88 -5.79 -15.08
N TYR A 136 2.92 -6.09 -13.78
CA TYR A 136 4.11 -6.59 -13.06
C TYR A 136 4.01 -8.08 -12.70
N TYR A 137 3.14 -8.84 -13.38
CA TYR A 137 2.92 -10.26 -13.08
C TYR A 137 4.23 -11.07 -13.09
N ASN A 138 5.03 -10.90 -14.14
CA ASN A 138 6.29 -11.62 -14.31
C ASN A 138 7.33 -11.23 -13.24
N ASP A 139 7.28 -10.00 -12.71
CA ASP A 139 8.21 -9.53 -11.68
C ASP A 139 7.99 -10.27 -10.34
N LEU A 140 6.78 -10.80 -10.10
CA LEU A 140 6.40 -11.56 -8.90
C LEU A 140 6.51 -13.08 -9.07
N ASP A 141 6.97 -13.59 -10.21
CA ASP A 141 6.95 -15.03 -10.52
C ASP A 141 7.84 -15.87 -9.59
N PHE A 142 8.82 -15.25 -8.94
CA PHE A 142 9.64 -15.91 -7.91
C PHE A 142 8.83 -16.43 -6.71
N LEU A 143 7.60 -15.93 -6.51
CA LEU A 143 6.69 -16.41 -5.47
C LEU A 143 6.01 -17.73 -5.83
N GLN A 144 6.00 -18.13 -7.10
CA GLN A 144 5.32 -19.33 -7.57
C GLN A 144 5.83 -20.61 -6.89
N GLU A 145 7.14 -20.67 -6.60
CA GLU A 145 7.78 -21.79 -5.91
C GLU A 145 7.09 -22.11 -4.57
N GLN A 146 6.59 -21.08 -3.86
CA GLN A 146 5.88 -21.25 -2.60
C GLN A 146 4.40 -21.59 -2.79
N GLU A 147 3.75 -21.06 -3.84
CA GLU A 147 2.34 -21.30 -4.11
C GLU A 147 2.06 -22.73 -4.59
N ASN A 148 3.06 -23.40 -5.18
CA ASN A 148 2.96 -24.82 -5.55
C ASN A 148 3.06 -25.77 -4.34
N GLN A 149 3.24 -25.24 -3.12
CA GLN A 149 3.48 -26.01 -1.90
C GLN A 149 2.28 -26.03 -0.92
N ALA A 150 1.07 -25.67 -1.37
CA ALA A 150 -0.16 -25.86 -0.58
C ALA A 150 -0.37 -27.36 -0.23
N PRO A 151 -0.98 -27.67 0.93
CA PRO A 151 -0.42 -28.60 1.90
C PRO A 151 -0.58 -30.07 1.54
N GLY A 152 0.54 -30.79 1.53
CA GLY A 152 0.53 -32.18 1.94
C GLY A 152 0.39 -32.23 3.46
N VAL A 153 -0.62 -32.96 3.94
CA VAL A 153 -0.78 -33.35 5.35
C VAL A 153 0.58 -33.78 5.91
N THR A 154 1.04 -33.09 6.95
CA THR A 154 2.13 -33.60 7.79
C THR A 154 1.64 -33.64 9.22
N THR A 155 1.25 -34.85 9.62
CA THR A 155 1.12 -35.28 11.00
C THR A 155 2.39 -34.91 11.76
N LEU A 156 2.26 -34.11 12.83
CA LEU A 156 2.69 -34.42 14.19
C LEU A 156 2.44 -33.20 15.08
N GLU A 157 1.77 -33.44 16.19
CA GLU A 157 1.27 -32.46 17.18
C GLU A 157 2.37 -31.59 17.81
N ASP A 158 2.13 -30.28 17.95
CA ASP A 158 2.22 -29.57 19.23
C ASP A 158 1.54 -28.17 19.13
N TYR A 159 0.76 -27.82 20.17
CA TYR A 159 -0.22 -26.73 20.38
C TYR A 159 0.09 -25.32 19.77
N ARG A 160 -0.87 -24.47 19.35
CA ARG A 160 -2.14 -24.03 19.99
C ARG A 160 -3.03 -23.26 18.98
N GLU A 161 -4.34 -23.56 19.01
CA GLU A 161 -5.58 -22.79 18.67
C GLU A 161 -5.47 -21.64 17.62
N GLU A 162 -6.24 -21.60 16.53
CA GLU A 162 -7.70 -21.54 16.55
C GLU A 162 -8.28 -21.77 15.14
N ASN A 163 -9.42 -22.46 15.10
CA ASN A 163 -10.28 -22.63 13.93
C ASN A 163 -10.80 -21.26 13.45
N GLN A 164 -10.24 -20.71 12.37
CA GLN A 164 -10.84 -19.58 11.62
C GLN A 164 -10.19 -19.30 10.24
N GLU A 165 -9.29 -20.15 9.74
CA GLU A 165 -8.42 -19.76 8.62
C GLU A 165 -9.05 -19.86 7.21
N GLU A 166 -10.18 -20.57 7.03
CA GLU A 166 -10.83 -20.63 5.70
C GLU A 166 -11.77 -19.44 5.41
N GLU A 167 -12.31 -18.77 6.42
CA GLU A 167 -13.18 -17.61 6.24
C GLU A 167 -12.38 -16.28 6.28
N VAL A 168 -11.33 -16.23 7.11
CA VAL A 168 -10.47 -15.04 7.29
C VAL A 168 -9.64 -14.70 6.04
N PHE A 169 -9.27 -15.69 5.22
CA PHE A 169 -8.46 -15.43 4.02
C PHE A 169 -9.20 -14.60 2.96
N SER A 170 -10.54 -14.70 2.92
CA SER A 170 -11.40 -13.92 2.03
C SER A 170 -11.61 -12.48 2.56
N GLU A 171 -11.79 -12.30 3.87
CA GLU A 171 -11.98 -10.97 4.47
C GLU A 171 -10.70 -10.13 4.49
N VAL A 172 -9.51 -10.73 4.63
CA VAL A 172 -8.23 -10.02 4.50
C VAL A 172 -8.03 -9.44 3.08
N CYS A 173 -8.70 -10.01 2.07
CA CYS A 173 -8.65 -9.52 0.69
C CYS A 173 -9.44 -8.22 0.45
N ASN A 174 -10.29 -7.77 1.40
CA ASN A 174 -11.00 -6.49 1.30
C ASN A 174 -10.10 -5.26 1.58
N ASN A 175 -8.85 -5.47 2.01
CA ASN A 175 -7.87 -4.38 2.18
C ASN A 175 -7.38 -3.77 0.86
N ASN A 176 -7.86 -4.26 -0.29
CA ASN A 176 -7.68 -3.59 -1.57
C ASN A 176 -8.28 -2.17 -1.57
N LEU A 177 -9.28 -1.88 -0.71
CA LEU A 177 -9.80 -0.52 -0.53
C LEU A 177 -8.79 0.38 0.20
N LEU A 178 -8.12 -0.12 1.24
CA LEU A 178 -7.13 0.62 2.01
C LEU A 178 -5.90 0.96 1.16
N PHE A 179 -5.47 0.03 0.30
CA PHE A 179 -4.35 0.24 -0.61
C PHE A 179 -4.70 1.13 -1.81
N ASN A 180 -5.86 0.95 -2.45
CA ASN A 180 -6.32 1.86 -3.50
C ASN A 180 -6.52 3.26 -2.94
N THR A 181 -7.01 3.40 -1.71
CA THR A 181 -7.12 4.70 -1.02
C THR A 181 -5.73 5.25 -0.68
N TYR A 182 -4.80 4.44 -0.19
CA TYR A 182 -3.43 4.85 0.17
C TYR A 182 -2.59 5.27 -1.05
N ASN A 183 -2.62 4.51 -2.15
CA ASN A 183 -1.98 4.96 -3.40
C ASN A 183 -2.70 6.20 -3.97
N ASN A 184 -4.03 6.27 -3.91
CA ASN A 184 -4.72 7.49 -4.34
C ASN A 184 -4.37 8.70 -3.47
N LEU A 185 -4.02 8.54 -2.20
CA LEU A 185 -3.64 9.66 -1.32
C LEU A 185 -2.16 10.07 -1.48
N LEU A 186 -1.25 9.12 -1.64
CA LEU A 186 0.19 9.39 -1.86
C LEU A 186 0.51 9.82 -3.29
N PHE A 187 -0.27 9.34 -4.27
CA PHE A 187 -0.08 9.61 -5.68
C PHE A 187 -1.19 10.52 -6.28
N ASN A 188 -1.97 11.28 -5.49
CA ASN A 188 -2.78 12.42 -6.00
C ASN A 188 -2.61 13.77 -5.27
N THR A 189 -1.68 13.90 -4.33
CA THR A 189 -1.29 15.19 -3.72
C THR A 189 -0.25 15.94 -4.54
#